data_AF-A0A7X8X4J4-F1
#
_entry.id   AF-A0A7X8X4J4-F1
#
_cell.length_a   1.000
_cell.length_b   1.000
_cell.length_c   1.000
_cell.angle_alpha   90.00
_cell.angle_beta   90.00
_cell.angle_gamma   90.00
#
_symmetry.space_group_name_H-M   'P 1'
#
loop_
_entity.id
_entity.type
_entity.pdbx_description
1 polymer ?
#
loop_
_entity_poly.entity_id
_entity_poly.type
_entity_poly.pdbx_seq_one_letter_code
_entity_poly.pdbx_strand_id
1 'polypeptide(L)' 'MTGAQALVRGLEAEEVDLIFGYPGGAILPVYDALINSSIKHILVRQEQAAVHAAGGYARVRR' A
#
# COMPACT_ATOMS: atom_id res chain seq x y z
N MET A 1 10.41 6.30 -15.52
CA MET A 1 9.79 6.10 -14.20
C MET A 1 8.51 6.89 -14.14
N THR A 2 7.36 6.25 -13.90
CA THR A 2 6.06 6.93 -13.72
C THR A 2 5.92 7.43 -12.29
N GLY A 3 4.95 8.33 -12.02
CA GLY A 3 4.66 8.79 -10.66
C GLY A 3 4.28 7.64 -9.71
N ALA A 4 3.52 6.66 -10.19
CA ALA A 4 3.17 5.47 -9.42
C ALA A 4 4.40 4.61 -9.07
N GLN A 5 5.31 4.41 -10.02
CA GLN A 5 6.56 3.71 -9.78
C GLN A 5 7.45 4.46 -8.78
N ALA A 6 7.52 5.79 -8.88
CA ALA A 6 8.26 6.61 -7.93
C ALA A 6 7.68 6.51 -6.51
N LEU A 7 6.35 6.51 -6.38
CA LEU A 7 5.66 6.32 -5.11
C LEU A 7 6.00 4.96 -4.48
N VAL A 8 5.85 3.86 -5.23
CA VAL A 8 6.14 2.51 -4.72
C VAL A 8 7.61 2.38 -4.31
N ARG A 9 8.54 2.87 -5.13
CA ARG A 9 9.97 2.89 -4.76
C ARG A 9 10.26 3.73 -3.51
N GLY A 10 9.54 4.83 -3.32
CA GLY A 10 9.63 5.63 -2.09
C GLY A 10 9.18 4.82 -0.88
N LEU A 11 8.07 4.10 -0.97
CA LEU A 11 7.59 3.22 0.12
C LEU A 11 8.59 2.10 0.42
N GLU A 12 9.20 1.49 -0.60
CA GLU A 12 10.25 0.49 -0.42
C GLU A 12 11.49 1.07 0.27
N ALA A 13 11.89 2.30 -0.08
CA ALA A 13 13.02 2.98 0.56
C ALA A 13 12.76 3.33 2.04
N GLU A 14 11.50 3.58 2.40
CA GLU A 14 11.03 3.74 3.78
C GLU A 14 10.75 2.40 4.48
N GLU A 15 11.22 1.30 3.90
CA GLU A 15 11.11 -0.06 4.47
C GLU A 15 9.66 -0.51 4.74
N VAL A 16 8.68 0.06 4.02
CA VAL A 16 7.29 -0.40 4.07
C VAL A 16 7.23 -1.80 3.48
N ASP A 17 6.65 -2.75 4.22
CA ASP A 17 6.50 -4.14 3.79
C ASP A 17 5.04 -4.55 3.53
N LEU A 18 4.08 -3.74 3.96
CA LEU A 18 2.67 -4.08 3.90
C LEU A 18 1.76 -2.84 3.73
N ILE A 19 0.77 -2.95 2.83
CA ILE A 19 -0.25 -1.93 2.56
C ILE A 19 -1.64 -2.53 2.74
N PHE A 20 -2.52 -1.82 3.46
CA PHE A 20 -3.96 -2.09 3.47
C PHE A 20 -4.66 -1.14 2.49
N GLY A 21 -5.43 -1.65 1.54
CA GLY A 21 -6.05 -0.78 0.54
C GLY A 21 -7.27 -1.37 -0.16
N TYR A 22 -8.06 -0.48 -0.73
CA TYR A 22 -9.18 -0.81 -1.61
C TYR A 22 -8.90 -0.19 -2.99
N PRO A 23 -8.87 -0.97 -4.08
CA PRO A 23 -8.56 -0.46 -5.40
C PRO A 23 -9.73 0.33 -5.99
N GLY A 24 -9.41 1.34 -6.79
CA GLY A 24 -10.35 2.15 -7.57
C GLY A 24 -9.67 2.68 -8.83
N GLY A 25 -10.45 3.09 -9.84
CA GLY A 25 -9.94 3.41 -11.18
C GLY A 25 -8.79 4.42 -11.19
N ALA A 26 -8.86 5.47 -10.36
CA ALA A 26 -7.84 6.51 -10.29
C ALA A 26 -6.49 6.03 -9.72
N ILE A 27 -6.50 5.00 -8.86
CA ILE A 27 -5.29 4.51 -8.17
C ILE A 27 -4.72 3.23 -8.80
N LEU A 28 -5.36 2.68 -9.84
CA LEU A 28 -4.89 1.47 -10.54
C LEU A 28 -3.42 1.53 -10.97
N PRO A 29 -2.87 2.65 -11.46
CA PRO A 29 -1.44 2.71 -11.80
C PRO A 29 -0.49 2.41 -10.63
N VAL A 30 -0.91 2.69 -9.39
CA VAL A 30 -0.15 2.33 -8.17
C VAL A 30 -0.28 0.84 -7.88
N TYR A 31 -1.45 0.26 -8.07
CA TYR A 31 -1.64 -1.19 -7.98
C TYR A 31 -0.81 -1.94 -9.03
N ASP A 32 -0.74 -1.42 -10.27
CA ASP A 32 0.11 -1.98 -11.33
C ASP A 32 1.59 -1.92 -10.94
N ALA A 33 2.03 -0.82 -10.32
CA ALA A 33 3.40 -0.70 -9.82
C ALA A 33 3.69 -1.66 -8.66
N LEU A 34 2.72 -1.88 -7.77
CA LEU A 34 2.83 -2.81 -6.64
C LEU A 34 3.02 -4.27 -7.07
N ILE A 35 2.56 -4.67 -8.25
CA ILE A 35 2.76 -6.05 -8.78
C ILE A 35 4.25 -6.42 -8.83
N ASN A 36 5.13 -5.44 -9.10
CA ASN A 36 6.57 -5.66 -9.19
C ASN A 36 7.33 -5.34 -7.88
N SER A 37 6.59 -5.04 -6.81
CA SER A 37 7.15 -4.70 -5.50
C SER A 37 7.17 -5.92 -4.57
N SER A 38 8.03 -5.86 -3.55
CA SER A 38 7.99 -6.81 -2.44
C SER A 38 6.91 -6.49 -1.40
N ILE A 39 6.29 -5.30 -1.49
CA ILE A 39 5.25 -4.83 -0.58
C ILE A 39 4.00 -5.69 -0.70
N LYS A 40 3.56 -6.26 0.43
CA LYS A 40 2.34 -7.07 0.48
C LYS A 40 1.09 -6.19 0.53
N HIS A 41 0.19 -6.37 -0.44
CA HIS A 41 -1.13 -5.73 -0.38
C HIS A 41 -2.16 -6.61 0.35
N ILE A 42 -2.94 -5.98 1.24
CA ILE A 42 -4.10 -6.55 1.90
C ILE A 42 -5.35 -5.81 1.41
N LEU A 43 -6.17 -6.53 0.65
CA LEU A 43 -7.45 -6.03 0.18
C LEU A 43 -8.46 -5.92 1.33
N VAL A 44 -8.85 -4.68 1.65
CA VAL A 44 -9.99 -4.41 2.54
C VAL A 44 -11.29 -4.37 1.74
N ARG A 45 -12.43 -4.24 2.42
CA ARG A 45 -13.75 -4.05 1.77
C ARG A 45 -14.29 -2.62 1.89
N GLN A 46 -13.66 -1.82 2.75
CA GLN A 46 -14.02 -0.45 3.01
C GLN A 46 -12.75 0.32 3.40
N GLU A 47 -12.58 1.53 2.89
CA GLU A 47 -11.38 2.35 3.09
C GLU A 47 -11.19 2.70 4.57
N GLN A 48 -12.28 2.92 5.30
CA GLN A 48 -12.25 3.12 6.75
C GLN A 48 -11.61 1.94 7.49
N ALA A 49 -11.83 0.69 7.04
CA ALA A 49 -11.19 -0.48 7.65
C ALA A 49 -9.70 -0.54 7.35
N ALA A 50 -9.25 -0.08 6.17
CA ALA A 50 -7.81 0.02 5.88
C ALA A 50 -7.11 0.96 6.87
N VAL A 51 -7.71 2.11 7.18
CA VAL A 51 -7.14 3.06 8.16
C VAL A 51 -7.03 2.42 9.55
N HIS A 52 -8.07 1.75 10.03
CA HIS A 52 -8.05 1.07 11.32
C HIS A 52 -7.04 -0.09 11.35
N ALA A 53 -6.97 -0.89 10.29
CA ALA A 53 -6.03 -2.00 10.17
C ALA A 53 -4.57 -1.53 10.15
N ALA A 54 -4.26 -0.51 9.34
CA ALA A 54 -2.93 0.10 9.28
C ALA A 54 -2.51 0.68 10.63
N GLY A 55 -3.40 1.43 11.29
CA GLY A 55 -3.14 1.99 12.62
C GLY A 55 -2.97 0.91 13.70
N GLY A 56 -3.75 -0.17 13.64
CA GLY A 56 -3.60 -1.31 14.55
C GLY A 56 -2.27 -2.04 14.34
N TYR A 57 -1.93 -2.32 13.09
CA TYR A 57 -0.68 -2.97 12.69
C TYR A 57 0.55 -2.20 13.15
N ALA A 58 0.58 -0.88 12.90
CA ALA A 58 1.66 0.00 13.33
C ALA A 58 1.82 0.07 14.86
N ARG A 59 0.74 -0.08 15.64
CA ARG A 59 0.83 -0.06 17.10
C ARG A 59 1.39 -1.35 17.70
N VAL A 60 1.18 -2.48 17.03
CA VAL A 60 1.61 -3.80 17.52
C VAL A 60 3.02 -4.14 17.05
N ARG A 61 3.42 -3.64 15.88
CA ARG A 61 4.80 -3.72 15.40
C ARG A 61 5.63 -2.59 16.01
N ARG A 62 6.38 -2.91 17.05
CA ARG A 62 7.51 -2.10 17.53
C ARG A 62 8.80 -2.83 17.27
#